data_AF-A0A6M0SPT4-F1
#
_entry.id   AF-A0A6M0SPT4-F1
#
_cell.length_a   1.000
_cell.length_b   1.000
_cell.length_c   1.000
_cell.angle_alpha   90.00
_cell.angle_beta   90.00
_cell.angle_gamma   90.00
#
_symmetry.space_group_name_H-M   'P 1'
#
loop_
_entity.id
_entity.type
_entity.pdbx_description
1 polymer ?
#
loop_
_entity_poly.entity_id
_entity_poly.type
_entity_poly.pdbx_seq_one_letter_code
_entity_poly.pdbx_strand_id
1 'polypeptide(L)'
;MRNRCEYCNRKFKYREIVTSVWRVKGYKNIKCEECSTEYKLTWYSNLLINVLVTAPVLATNLIGSKILILYVLWLIIMILITPLFCKYKKYD
;
A
#
# COMPACT_ATOMS: atom_id res chain seq x y z
N MET A 1 14.29 6.50 -5.92
CA MET A 1 13.61 7.75 -5.48
C MET A 1 12.24 7.40 -4.87
N ARG A 2 11.86 7.97 -3.72
CA ARG A 2 10.57 7.61 -3.06
C ARG A 2 9.41 8.39 -3.69
N ASN A 3 8.35 7.68 -4.08
CA ASN A 3 7.08 8.23 -4.61
C ASN A 3 7.23 9.19 -5.79
N ARG A 4 8.28 9.00 -6.59
CA ARG A 4 8.53 9.79 -7.81
C ARG A 4 8.84 8.87 -8.97
N CYS A 5 8.33 9.26 -10.12
CA CYS A 5 8.73 8.75 -11.42
C CYS A 5 10.22 8.97 -11.64
N GLU A 6 10.94 7.95 -12.09
CA GLU A 6 12.39 8.00 -12.30
C GLU A 6 12.78 8.80 -13.55
N TYR A 7 11.91 8.83 -14.56
CA TYR A 7 12.14 9.50 -15.84
C TYR A 7 11.66 10.96 -15.87
N CYS A 8 10.49 11.20 -15.28
CA CYS A 8 9.77 12.47 -15.38
C CYS A 8 9.78 13.25 -14.06
N ASN A 9 10.32 12.67 -12.98
CA ASN A 9 10.35 13.25 -11.64
C ASN A 9 8.97 13.61 -11.05
N ARG A 10 7.87 13.27 -11.73
CA ARG A 10 6.48 13.43 -11.25
C ARG A 10 6.32 12.73 -9.92
N LYS A 11 5.85 13.47 -8.91
CA LYS A 11 5.46 12.91 -7.62
C LYS A 11 4.12 12.19 -7.75
N PHE A 12 4.08 10.93 -7.33
CA PHE A 12 2.82 10.20 -7.20
C PHE A 12 2.01 10.78 -6.05
N LYS A 13 0.71 10.98 -6.28
CA LYS A 13 -0.19 11.46 -5.23
C LYS A 13 -0.40 10.35 -4.20
N TYR A 14 -0.58 10.71 -2.94
CA TYR A 14 -0.90 9.76 -1.86
C TYR A 14 -2.07 8.84 -2.23
N ARG A 15 -3.12 9.40 -2.86
CA ARG A 15 -4.28 8.64 -3.32
C ARG A 15 -3.94 7.59 -4.37
N GLU A 16 -3.02 7.87 -5.30
CA GLU A 16 -2.57 6.90 -6.31
C GLU A 16 -1.84 5.71 -5.63
N ILE A 17 -1.01 6.00 -4.64
CA ILE A 17 -0.26 5.01 -3.85
C ILE A 17 -1.22 4.14 -3.04
N VAL A 18 -2.11 4.74 -2.25
CA VAL A 18 -3.07 3.99 -1.44
C VAL A 18 -3.99 3.15 -2.32
N THR A 19 -4.50 3.72 -3.42
CA THR A 19 -5.36 2.97 -4.36
C THR A 19 -4.60 1.82 -5.04
N SER A 20 -3.28 1.93 -5.23
CA SER A 20 -2.49 0.84 -5.81
C SER A 20 -2.31 -0.35 -4.86
N VAL A 21 -2.29 -0.10 -3.55
CA VAL A 21 -1.95 -1.07 -2.50
C VAL A 21 -3.19 -1.64 -1.83
N TRP A 22 -4.13 -0.78 -1.44
CA TRP A 22 -5.32 -1.12 -0.65
C TRP A 22 -6.52 -1.53 -1.50
N ARG A 23 -6.30 -1.83 -2.78
CA ARG A 23 -7.38 -2.26 -3.66
C ARG A 23 -7.77 -3.69 -3.34
N VAL A 24 -9.07 -3.90 -3.08
CA VAL A 24 -9.65 -5.22 -2.73
C VAL A 24 -9.36 -6.29 -3.78
N LYS A 25 -9.24 -5.93 -5.06
CA LYS A 25 -8.99 -6.85 -6.19
C LYS A 25 -7.50 -7.09 -6.48
N GLY A 26 -6.62 -6.87 -5.50
CA GLY A 26 -5.17 -7.00 -5.64
C GLY A 26 -4.47 -5.71 -6.06
N TYR A 27 -3.14 -5.73 -6.03
CA TYR A 27 -2.33 -4.54 -6.30
C TYR A 27 -2.40 -4.14 -7.77
N LYS A 28 -2.51 -2.83 -8.03
CA LYS A 28 -2.52 -2.27 -9.40
C LYS A 28 -1.18 -1.60 -9.69
N ASN A 29 -0.61 -1.85 -10.86
CA ASN A 29 0.54 -1.09 -11.34
C ASN A 29 0.15 0.40 -11.47
N ILE A 30 1.04 1.29 -11.03
CA ILE A 30 0.86 2.72 -11.23
C ILE A 30 1.43 3.06 -12.60
N LYS A 31 0.59 3.56 -13.50
CA LYS A 31 1.04 4.10 -14.78
C LYS A 31 1.27 5.61 -14.62
N CYS A 32 2.45 6.05 -14.97
CA CYS A 32 2.80 7.46 -15.07
C CYS A 32 2.04 8.11 -16.24
N GLU A 33 1.32 9.21 -16.00
CA GLU A 33 0.56 9.90 -17.06
C GLU A 33 1.46 10.62 -18.07
N GLU A 34 2.58 11.17 -17.62
CA GLU A 34 3.51 11.95 -18.47
C GLU A 34 4.40 11.06 -19.35
N CYS A 35 4.87 9.95 -18.78
CA CYS A 35 5.90 9.10 -19.36
C CYS A 35 5.38 7.72 -19.77
N SER A 36 4.10 7.44 -19.50
CA SER A 36 3.44 6.14 -19.73
C SER A 36 4.14 4.92 -19.12
N THR A 37 5.17 5.12 -18.28
CA THR A 37 5.91 4.04 -17.63
C THR A 37 5.07 3.37 -16.55
N GLU A 38 5.06 2.04 -16.55
CA GLU A 38 4.40 1.25 -15.51
C GLU A 38 5.36 0.94 -14.36
N TYR A 39 4.87 1.21 -13.16
CA TYR A 39 5.56 0.92 -11.92
C TYR A 39 4.79 -0.17 -11.18
N LYS A 40 5.45 -1.31 -10.97
CA LYS A 40 4.91 -2.40 -10.16
C LYS A 40 5.31 -2.21 -8.71
N LEU A 41 4.36 -2.43 -7.82
CA LEU A 41 4.65 -2.51 -6.39
C LEU A 41 5.55 -3.72 -6.14
N THR A 42 6.64 -3.53 -5.41
CA THR A 42 7.54 -4.64 -5.10
C THR A 42 6.78 -5.71 -4.31
N TRP A 43 6.94 -6.98 -4.70
CA TRP A 43 6.25 -8.12 -4.06
C TRP A 43 6.46 -8.13 -2.54
N TYR A 44 7.67 -7.78 -2.08
CA TYR A 44 8.02 -7.72 -0.67
C TYR A 44 7.23 -6.64 0.09
N SER A 45 7.09 -5.45 -0.48
CA SER A 45 6.27 -4.37 0.08
C SER A 45 4.80 -4.78 0.19
N ASN A 46 4.29 -5.45 -0.83
CA ASN A 46 2.92 -5.96 -0.84
C ASN A 46 2.70 -7.06 0.20
N LEU A 47 3.65 -8.01 0.29
CA LEU A 47 3.58 -9.11 1.25
C LEU A 47 3.64 -8.60 2.69
N LEU A 48 4.52 -7.65 2.99
CA LEU A 48 4.58 -7.01 4.29
C LEU A 48 3.25 -6.35 4.67
N ILE A 49 2.68 -5.53 3.79
CA ILE A 49 1.42 -4.82 4.07
C ILE A 49 0.27 -5.81 4.24
N ASN A 50 0.17 -6.83 3.38
CA ASN A 50 -0.90 -7.80 3.45
C ASN A 50 -0.81 -8.67 4.70
N VAL A 51 0.39 -9.18 5.05
CA VAL A 51 0.63 -9.95 6.28
C VAL A 51 0.29 -9.12 7.50
N LEU A 52 0.71 -7.86 7.52
CA LEU A 52 0.43 -7.00 8.66
C LEU A 52 -1.06 -6.73 8.81
N VAL A 53 -1.80 -6.53 7.71
CA VAL A 53 -3.25 -6.27 7.74
C VAL A 53 -4.08 -7.52 8.02
N THR A 54 -3.69 -8.69 7.52
CA THR A 54 -4.47 -9.93 7.68
C THR A 54 -4.22 -10.66 9.00
N ALA A 55 -3.02 -10.59 9.58
CA ALA A 55 -2.71 -11.26 10.85
C ALA A 55 -3.59 -10.81 12.03
N PRO A 56 -3.89 -9.50 12.22
CA PRO A 56 -4.74 -9.06 13.32
C PRO A 56 -6.22 -9.37 13.09
N VAL A 57 -6.70 -9.49 11.84
CA VAL A 57 -8.09 -9.91 11.52
C VAL A 57 -8.38 -11.29 12.09
N LEU A 58 -7.44 -12.22 11.99
CA LEU A 58 -7.58 -13.56 12.55
C LEU A 58 -7.63 -13.51 14.09
N ALA A 59 -6.83 -12.63 14.70
CA ALA A 59 -6.80 -12.44 16.15
C ALA A 59 -8.07 -11.76 16.71
N THR A 60 -8.68 -10.82 15.97
CA THR A 60 -9.91 -10.13 16.42
C THR A 60 -11.14 -11.03 16.49
N ASN A 61 -11.15 -12.16 15.77
CA ASN A 61 -12.25 -13.14 15.85
C ASN A 61 -12.22 -13.96 17.15
N LEU A 62 -11.12 -13.93 17.93
CA LEU A 62 -11.00 -14.67 19.18
C LEU A 62 -11.36 -13.86 20.43
N ILE A 63 -11.36 -12.52 20.37
CA ILE A 63 -11.34 -11.67 21.56
C ILE A 63 -12.22 -10.43 21.32
N GLY A 64 -13.20 -10.21 22.21
CA GLY A 64 -14.41 -9.39 22.00
C GLY A 64 -14.27 -7.91 21.59
N SER A 65 -15.43 -7.23 21.57
CA SER A 65 -15.70 -5.94 20.90
C SER A 65 -14.69 -4.80 21.10
N LYS A 66 -13.99 -4.71 22.24
CA LYS A 66 -13.02 -3.63 22.51
C LYS A 66 -11.78 -3.68 21.61
N ILE A 67 -11.38 -4.86 21.15
CA ILE A 67 -10.22 -5.06 20.26
C ILE A 67 -10.51 -4.58 18.84
N LEU A 68 -11.78 -4.54 18.45
CA LEU A 68 -12.19 -4.07 17.13
C LEU A 68 -11.86 -2.58 16.92
N ILE A 69 -12.04 -1.75 17.97
CA ILE A 69 -11.68 -0.32 17.93
C ILE A 69 -10.16 -0.14 17.80
N LEU A 70 -9.38 -0.93 18.57
CA LEU A 70 -7.91 -0.90 18.50
C LEU A 70 -7.41 -1.35 17.12
N TYR A 71 -8.06 -2.35 16.52
CA TYR A 71 -7.75 -2.82 15.18
C TYR A 71 -8.04 -1.74 14.11
N VAL A 72 -9.19 -1.04 14.21
CA VAL A 72 -9.51 0.07 13.29
C VAL A 72 -8.49 1.20 13.40
N LEU A 73 -8.10 1.59 14.62
CA LEU A 73 -7.04 2.58 14.84
C LEU A 73 -5.70 2.14 14.23
N TRP A 74 -5.36 0.87 14.42
CA TRP A 74 -4.14 0.27 13.88
C TRP A 74 -4.14 0.26 12.33
N LEU A 75 -5.28 -0.03 11.68
CA LEU A 75 -5.44 0.06 10.23
C LEU A 75 -5.23 1.48 9.71
N ILE A 76 -5.77 2.49 10.41
CA ILE A 76 -5.57 3.91 10.03
C ILE A 76 -4.08 4.26 10.06
N ILE A 77 -3.36 3.84 11.09
CA ILE A 77 -1.91 4.03 11.21
C ILE A 77 -1.19 3.36 10.02
N MET A 78 -1.59 2.14 9.66
CA MET A 78 -0.99 1.43 8.52
C MET A 78 -1.23 2.11 7.18
N ILE A 79 -2.43 2.64 6.94
CA ILE A 79 -2.74 3.40 5.74
C ILE A 79 -1.86 4.66 5.63
N LEU A 80 -1.67 5.39 6.75
CA LEU A 80 -0.82 6.58 6.79
C LEU A 80 0.68 6.27 6.57
N ILE A 81 1.13 5.11 7.04
CA ILE A 81 2.52 4.67 6.93
C ILE A 81 2.83 3.98 5.59
N THR A 82 1.82 3.44 4.91
CA THR A 82 1.93 2.83 3.56
C THR A 82 2.80 3.63 2.57
N PRO A 83 2.62 4.95 2.35
CA PRO A 83 3.46 5.72 1.43
C PRO A 83 4.94 5.83 1.83
N LEU A 84 5.31 5.47 3.07
CA LEU A 84 6.70 5.46 3.53
C LEU A 84 7.42 4.18 3.12
N PHE A 85 6.70 3.05 3.03
CA PHE A 85 7.25 1.73 2.72
C PHE A 85 7.07 1.30 1.27
N CYS A 86 6.16 1.92 0.51
CA CYS A 86 5.97 1.57 -0.89
C CYS A 86 7.19 1.91 -1.74
N LYS A 87 8.00 0.88 -2.03
CA LYS A 87 9.00 0.91 -3.10
C LYS A 87 8.39 0.41 -4.40
N TYR A 88 8.33 1.32 -5.37
CA TYR A 88 7.92 1.06 -6.74
C TYR A 88 9.16 0.73 -7.57
N LYS A 89 9.08 -0.37 -8.33
CA LYS A 89 10.11 -0.77 -9.30
C LYS A 89 9.50 -0.68 -10.70
N LYS A 90 10.28 -0.25 -11.69
CA LYS A 90 9.86 -0.28 -13.10
C LYS A 90 9.47 -1.71 -13.47
N TYR A 91 8.36 -1.85 -14.17
CA TYR A 91 7.99 -3.10 -14.85
C TYR A 91 8.64 -3.05 -16.24
N ASP A 92 9.62 -3.92 -16.50
CA ASP A 92 10.15 -4.20 -17.85
C ASP A 92 9.38 -5.38 -18.46
#